data_AF-A0A527VU63-F1
#
_entry.id   AF-A0A527VU63-F1
#
_cell.length_a   1.000
_cell.length_b   1.000
_cell.length_c   1.000
_cell.angle_alpha   90.00
_cell.angle_beta   90.00
_cell.angle_gamma   90.00
#
_symmetry.space_group_name_H-M   'P 1'
#
loop_
_entity.id
_entity.type
_entity.pdbx_description
1 polymer ?
#
loop_
_entity_poly.entity_id
_entity_poly.type
_entity_poly.pdbx_seq_one_letter_code
_entity_poly.pdbx_strand_id
1 'polypeptide(L)'
;RYDPTRMSCDRVQATIARQGAVILRYQSTRVPGLPLYDRYVRDERFCNAGEVRSRAYVPSADTRSCMVYVCKRPDFDRRFRRRFLHND
;
A
#
# COMPACT_ATOMS: atom_id res chain seq x y z
N ARG A 1 -1.62 -14.42 3.69
CA ARG A 1 -1.90 -13.18 4.47
C ARG A 1 -0.83 -13.04 5.54
N TYR A 2 -0.29 -11.86 5.76
CA TYR A 2 0.83 -11.65 6.71
C TYR A 2 0.59 -10.42 7.61
N ASP A 3 1.18 -10.43 8.80
CA ASP A 3 1.31 -9.26 9.66
C ASP A 3 2.71 -8.67 9.47
N PRO A 4 2.85 -7.50 8.81
CA PRO A 4 4.15 -6.91 8.53
C PRO A 4 4.88 -6.46 9.80
N THR A 5 4.18 -6.21 10.91
CA THR A 5 4.80 -5.80 12.19
C THR A 5 5.62 -6.90 12.86
N ARG A 6 5.49 -8.15 12.39
CA ARG A 6 6.26 -9.32 12.85
C ARG A 6 7.43 -9.67 11.94
N MET A 7 7.73 -8.83 10.95
CA MET A 7 8.79 -9.04 9.97
C MET A 7 9.63 -7.76 9.82
N SER A 8 10.92 -7.89 9.55
CA SER A 8 11.73 -6.74 9.09
C SER A 8 11.23 -6.23 7.74
N CYS A 9 11.51 -4.97 7.41
CA CYS A 9 11.08 -4.40 6.14
C CYS A 9 11.61 -5.21 4.94
N ASP A 10 12.85 -5.66 4.97
CA ASP A 10 13.43 -6.52 3.92
C ASP A 10 12.67 -7.84 3.82
N ARG A 11 12.24 -8.42 4.95
CA ARG A 11 11.46 -9.66 4.97
C ARG A 11 10.05 -9.43 4.40
N VAL A 12 9.42 -8.29 4.68
CA VAL A 12 8.13 -7.88 4.08
C VAL A 12 8.28 -7.79 2.56
N GLN A 13 9.27 -7.02 2.08
CA GLN A 13 9.53 -6.83 0.66
C GLN A 13 9.86 -8.14 -0.05
N ALA A 14 10.71 -8.98 0.55
CA ALA A 14 11.06 -10.28 -0.01
C ALA A 14 9.85 -11.22 -0.06
N THR A 15 8.94 -11.14 0.91
CA THR A 15 7.69 -11.92 0.90
C THR A 15 6.79 -11.51 -0.25
N ILE A 16 6.62 -10.19 -0.48
CA ILE A 16 5.90 -9.65 -1.64
C ILE A 16 6.60 -10.07 -2.94
N ALA A 17 7.92 -9.96 -3.02
CA ALA A 17 8.69 -10.26 -4.22
C ALA A 17 8.58 -11.75 -4.64
N ARG A 18 8.61 -12.66 -3.67
CA ARG A 18 8.48 -14.11 -3.91
C ARG A 18 7.08 -14.51 -4.36
N GLN A 19 6.04 -13.91 -3.78
CA GLN A 19 4.65 -14.31 -4.05
C GLN A 19 3.96 -13.46 -5.12
N GLY A 20 4.57 -12.34 -5.50
CA GLY A 20 4.01 -11.41 -6.48
C GLY A 20 2.93 -10.51 -5.91
N ALA A 21 1.94 -11.07 -5.21
CA ALA A 21 0.90 -10.31 -4.52
C ALA A 21 0.49 -10.95 -3.19
N VAL A 22 0.36 -10.15 -2.13
CA VAL A 22 0.00 -10.62 -0.79
C VAL A 22 -0.97 -9.68 -0.10
N ILE A 23 -1.78 -10.22 0.83
CA ILE A 23 -2.56 -9.40 1.76
C ILE A 23 -1.75 -9.18 3.03
N LEU A 24 -1.52 -7.91 3.39
CA LEU A 24 -1.03 -7.55 4.71
C LEU A 24 -2.21 -7.14 5.60
N ARG A 25 -2.20 -7.54 6.88
CA ARG A 25 -3.15 -7.08 7.90
C ARG A 25 -2.37 -6.63 9.13
N TYR A 26 -2.62 -5.42 9.59
CA TYR A 26 -1.97 -4.83 10.77
C TYR A 26 -2.88 -3.79 11.42
N GLN A 27 -2.58 -3.40 12.65
CA GLN A 27 -3.34 -2.33 13.31
C GLN A 27 -2.85 -0.95 12.85
N SER A 28 -3.77 0.00 12.70
CA SER A 28 -3.40 1.38 12.41
C SER A 28 -2.56 1.96 13.56
N THR A 29 -1.42 2.56 13.22
CA THR A 29 -0.60 3.31 14.18
C THR A 29 -1.19 4.69 14.50
N ARG A 30 -2.18 5.14 13.72
CA ARG A 30 -2.81 6.47 13.84
C ARG A 30 -4.19 6.43 14.50
N VAL A 31 -4.92 5.33 14.35
CA VAL A 31 -6.29 5.17 14.85
C VAL A 31 -6.34 3.88 15.68
N PRO A 32 -6.35 3.96 17.02
CA PRO A 32 -6.41 2.79 17.89
C PRO A 32 -7.61 1.90 17.57
N GLY A 33 -7.39 0.58 17.53
CA GLY A 33 -8.46 -0.40 17.27
C GLY A 33 -8.92 -0.50 15.81
N LEU A 34 -8.37 0.29 14.88
CA LEU A 34 -8.68 0.17 13.45
C LEU A 34 -7.76 -0.86 12.77
N PRO A 35 -8.26 -2.06 12.40
CA PRO A 35 -7.49 -3.00 11.60
C PRO A 35 -7.39 -2.50 10.16
N LEU A 36 -6.17 -2.34 9.67
CA LEU A 36 -5.86 -2.09 8.28
C LEU A 36 -5.55 -3.41 7.57
N TYR A 37 -6.03 -3.53 6.35
CA TYR A 37 -5.65 -4.61 5.45
C TYR A 37 -5.71 -4.11 4.02
N ASP A 38 -4.73 -4.51 3.22
CA ASP A 38 -4.69 -4.17 1.79
C ASP A 38 -3.88 -5.23 1.03
N ARG A 39 -4.01 -5.21 -0.30
CA ARG A 39 -3.25 -6.06 -1.22
C ARG A 39 -2.02 -5.32 -1.73
N TYR A 40 -0.85 -5.90 -1.46
CA TYR A 40 0.44 -5.37 -1.85
C TYR A 40 1.05 -6.22 -2.95
N VAL A 41 1.68 -5.57 -3.91
CA VAL A 41 2.18 -6.19 -5.14
C VAL A 41 3.65 -5.93 -5.37
N ARG A 42 4.32 -6.85 -6.08
CA ARG A 42 5.71 -6.70 -6.52
C ARG A 42 5.82 -5.66 -7.63
N ASP A 43 5.02 -5.82 -8.66
CA ASP A 43 5.07 -5.01 -9.88
C ASP A 43 3.68 -4.90 -10.53
N GLU A 44 3.58 -4.05 -11.56
CA GLU A 44 2.32 -3.68 -12.22
C GLU A 44 1.60 -4.85 -12.89
N ARG A 45 2.30 -5.95 -13.22
CA ARG A 45 1.69 -7.15 -13.81
C ARG A 45 0.71 -7.85 -12.86
N PHE A 46 0.77 -7.52 -11.57
CA PHE A 46 -0.17 -8.01 -10.55
C PHE A 46 -1.35 -7.06 -10.31
N CYS A 47 -1.41 -5.93 -11.00
CA CYS A 47 -2.53 -5.00 -10.98
C CYS A 47 -3.58 -5.40 -12.02
N ASN A 48 -4.83 -5.03 -11.75
CA ASN A 48 -5.91 -5.29 -12.71
C ASN A 48 -5.81 -4.33 -13.89
N ALA A 49 -6.51 -4.66 -14.98
CA ALA A 49 -6.64 -3.75 -16.12
C ALA A 49 -7.18 -2.37 -15.65
N GLY A 50 -6.47 -1.30 -16.03
CA GLY A 50 -6.79 0.07 -15.62
C GLY A 50 -6.27 0.49 -14.24
N GLU A 51 -5.53 -0.36 -13.54
CA GLU A 51 -4.80 0.00 -12.32
C GLU A 51 -3.32 0.22 -12.62
N VAL A 52 -2.70 1.14 -11.87
CA VAL A 52 -1.27 1.40 -11.89
C VAL A 52 -0.65 1.09 -10.53
N ARG A 53 0.63 0.74 -10.53
CA ARG A 53 1.39 0.52 -9.30
C ARG A 53 1.66 1.86 -8.59
N SER A 54 1.28 1.95 -7.31
CA SER A 54 1.48 3.13 -6.47
C SER A 54 2.26 2.78 -5.20
N ARG A 55 3.08 3.71 -4.72
CA ARG A 55 3.83 3.55 -3.47
C ARG A 55 2.88 3.61 -2.27
N ALA A 56 3.12 2.73 -1.30
CA ALA A 56 2.48 2.72 0.00
C ALA A 56 3.52 2.44 1.09
N TYR A 57 3.14 2.68 2.33
CA TYR A 57 4.01 2.48 3.48
C TYR A 57 3.29 1.69 4.56
N VAL A 58 3.97 0.68 5.10
CA VAL A 58 3.47 -0.18 6.16
C VAL A 58 4.44 -0.17 7.34
N PRO A 59 3.96 -0.33 8.58
CA PRO A 59 4.85 -0.60 9.69
C PRO A 59 5.46 -2.00 9.56
N SER A 60 6.69 -2.14 10.03
CA SER A 60 7.45 -3.39 10.14
C SER A 60 8.14 -3.45 11.50
N ALA A 61 8.75 -4.57 11.83
CA ALA A 61 9.38 -4.78 13.14
C ALA A 61 10.55 -3.82 13.41
N ASP A 62 11.28 -3.44 12.36
CA ASP A 62 12.49 -2.63 12.41
C ASP A 62 12.30 -1.18 11.92
N THR A 63 11.30 -0.92 11.08
CA THR A 63 10.95 0.44 10.64
C THR A 63 9.45 0.69 10.63
N ARG A 64 9.06 1.92 10.99
CA ARG A 64 7.65 2.37 11.01
C ARG A 64 7.09 2.68 9.61
N SER A 65 7.95 2.76 8.59
CA SER A 65 7.56 3.21 7.24
C SER A 65 8.26 2.40 6.14
N CYS A 66 8.05 1.09 6.12
CA CYS A 66 8.56 0.21 5.08
C CYS A 66 7.85 0.49 3.75
N MET A 67 8.62 0.80 2.71
CA MET A 67 8.09 1.10 1.38
C MET A 67 7.67 -0.19 0.66
N VAL A 68 6.44 -0.19 0.17
CA VAL A 68 5.80 -1.29 -0.57
C VAL A 68 4.93 -0.71 -1.68
N TYR A 69 4.30 -1.56 -2.49
CA TYR A 69 3.42 -1.12 -3.57
C TYR A 69 2.03 -1.70 -3.46
N VAL A 70 1.04 -0.90 -3.85
CA VAL A 70 -0.36 -1.28 -4.01
C VAL A 70 -0.82 -0.96 -5.43
N CYS A 71 -1.90 -1.58 -5.89
CA CYS A 71 -2.54 -1.19 -7.13
C CYS A 71 -3.58 -0.12 -6.87
N LYS A 72 -3.60 0.94 -7.69
CA LYS A 72 -4.61 1.99 -7.63
C LYS A 72 -5.10 2.30 -9.02
N ARG A 73 -6.41 2.49 -9.16
CA ARG A 73 -6.95 3.12 -10.36
C ARG A 73 -6.48 4.58 -10.38
N PRO A 74 -5.84 5.05 -11.45
CA PRO A 74 -5.52 6.46 -11.58
C PRO A 74 -6.83 7.23 -11.67
N ASP A 75 -7.16 7.99 -10.62
CA ASP A 75 -8.29 8.92 -10.62
C ASP A 75 -7.95 10.08 -11.57
N PHE A 76 -8.36 9.98 -12.84
CA PHE A 76 -8.22 11.09 -13.80
C PHE A 76 -9.07 12.32 -13.39
N ASP A 77 -10.14 12.13 -12.60
CA ASP A 77 -11.06 13.18 -12.15
C ASP A 77 -10.51 14.11 -11.04
N ARG A 78 -9.63 13.59 -10.15
CA ARG A 78 -9.14 14.38 -9.01
C ARG A 78 -8.14 15.46 -9.38
N ARG A 79 -7.51 15.37 -10.56
CA ARG A 79 -6.63 16.45 -11.06
C ARG A 79 -7.42 17.64 -11.58
N PHE A 80 -8.65 17.45 -12.05
CA PHE A 80 -9.53 18.55 -12.43
C PHE A 80 -10.15 19.25 -11.21
N ARG A 81 -10.66 18.52 -10.21
CA ARG A 81 -11.30 19.14 -9.04
C ARG A 81 -10.37 19.97 -8.14
N ARG A 82 -9.08 19.63 -8.03
CA ARG A 82 -8.13 20.45 -7.26
C ARG A 82 -7.79 21.79 -7.90
N ARG A 83 -8.06 21.96 -9.20
CA ARG A 83 -7.76 23.22 -9.91
C ARG A 83 -8.94 24.19 -9.91
N PHE A 84 -10.17 23.73 -9.63
CA PHE A 84 -11.38 24.53 -9.71
C PHE A 84 -12.05 24.86 -8.36
N LEU A 85 -11.62 24.27 -7.24
CA LEU A 85 -12.23 24.50 -5.92
C LEU A 85 -11.25 25.15 -4.90
N HIS A 86 -10.28 25.93 -5.39
CA HIS A 86 -9.35 26.72 -4.55
C HIS A 86 -9.47 28.22 -4.86
N ASN A 87 -10.69 28.66 -5.19
CA ASN A 87 -10.99 30.08 -5.34
C ASN A 87 -12.41 30.36 -4.83
N ASP A 88 -12.59 30.19 -3.52
CA ASP A 88 -13.50 30.95 -2.66
C ASP A 88 -12.98 30.88 -1.22
#